data_AF-A0A431R9R3-F1
#
_entry.id   AF-A0A431R9R3-F1
#
_cell.length_a   1.000
_cell.length_b   1.000
_cell.length_c   1.000
_cell.angle_alpha   90.00
_cell.angle_beta   90.00
_cell.angle_gamma   90.00
#
_symmetry.space_group_name_H-M   'P 1'
#
loop_
_entity.id
_entity.type
_entity.pdbx_description
1 polymer ?
#
loop_
_entity_poly.entity_id
_entity_poly.type
_entity_poly.pdbx_seq_one_letter_code
_entity_poly.pdbx_strand_id
1 'polypeptide(L)'
;MKIQLQEPEGFAEFWGVWRPTMRRTDGRGDARDAYRKHILAGALPQDIIDGARAFLRDMPERDKAYIPLAASWLNKCAYLDWADKEREYQARLAARAENVVQMKPISNYKPKFLQEWETQKREG
;
A
#
# COMPACT_ATOMS: atom_id res chain seq x y z
N MET A 1 23.24 25.78 -20.57
CA MET A 1 23.14 25.42 -19.14
C MET A 1 21.80 24.70 -18.94
N LYS A 2 21.78 23.37 -18.87
CA LYS A 2 20.53 22.64 -18.59
C LYS A 2 20.23 22.86 -17.12
N ILE A 3 19.26 23.74 -16.82
CA ILE A 3 18.71 23.87 -15.48
C ILE A 3 18.22 22.47 -15.12
N GLN A 4 18.91 21.80 -14.20
CA GLN A 4 18.36 20.60 -13.60
C GLN A 4 17.15 21.08 -12.80
N LEU A 5 16.00 21.09 -13.45
CA LEU A 5 14.70 21.39 -12.84
C LEU A 5 14.56 20.44 -11.65
N GLN A 6 14.81 20.99 -10.46
CA GLN A 6 14.84 20.25 -9.21
C GLN A 6 13.59 19.39 -9.10
N GLU A 7 13.79 18.12 -8.77
CA GLU A 7 12.72 17.14 -8.72
C GLU A 7 11.70 17.56 -7.65
N PRO A 8 10.39 17.60 -7.97
CA PRO A 8 9.38 17.94 -6.99
C PRO A 8 9.44 16.99 -5.79
N GLU A 9 9.16 17.51 -4.59
CA GLU A 9 9.07 16.71 -3.38
C GLU A 9 8.11 15.52 -3.57
N GLY A 10 8.49 14.34 -3.11
CA GLY A 10 7.69 13.12 -3.24
C GLY A 10 7.67 12.46 -4.63
N PHE A 11 8.18 13.12 -5.69
CA PHE A 11 8.14 12.52 -7.03
C PHE A 11 8.97 11.24 -7.14
N ALA A 12 10.14 11.17 -6.49
CA ALA A 12 10.97 9.98 -6.50
C ALA A 12 10.24 8.76 -5.92
N GLU A 13 9.45 8.96 -4.87
CA GLU A 13 8.65 7.93 -4.23
C GLU A 13 7.47 7.51 -5.10
N PHE A 14 6.71 8.47 -5.63
CA PHE A 14 5.65 8.21 -6.61
C PHE A 14 6.19 7.40 -7.80
N TRP A 15 7.34 7.81 -8.35
CA TRP A 15 7.96 7.12 -9.46
C TRP A 15 8.43 5.71 -9.08
N GLY A 16 8.93 5.51 -7.86
CA GLY A 16 9.26 4.18 -7.34
C GLY A 16 8.06 3.23 -7.31
N VAL A 17 6.88 3.75 -6.97
CA VAL A 17 5.61 2.99 -6.99
C VAL A 17 5.16 2.69 -8.42
N TRP A 18 5.28 3.65 -9.34
CA TRP A 18 4.75 3.53 -10.70
C TRP A 18 5.68 2.79 -11.67
N ARG A 19 6.99 2.91 -11.51
CA ARG A 19 8.02 2.36 -12.41
C ARG A 19 7.83 0.87 -12.74
N PRO A 20 7.44 -0.03 -11.82
CA PRO A 20 7.24 -1.44 -12.13
C PRO A 20 6.13 -1.69 -13.17
N THR A 21 5.15 -0.80 -13.27
CA THR A 21 4.03 -0.90 -14.22
C THR A 21 4.19 0.01 -15.44
N MET A 22 5.32 0.70 -15.55
CA MET A 22 5.55 1.66 -16.63
C MET A 22 5.65 0.95 -17.98
N ARG A 23 5.07 1.56 -19.01
CA ARG A 23 5.21 1.10 -20.40
C ARG A 23 6.46 1.72 -21.02
N ARG A 24 6.91 1.19 -22.16
CA ARG A 24 8.01 1.79 -22.95
C ARG A 24 7.79 3.27 -23.28
N THR A 25 6.54 3.67 -23.46
CA THR A 25 6.15 5.05 -23.78
C THR A 25 5.88 5.90 -22.54
N ASP A 26 6.02 5.35 -21.33
CA ASP A 26 5.78 6.08 -20.08
C ASP A 26 7.08 6.79 -19.68
N GLY A 27 7.17 8.07 -20.03
CA GLY A 27 8.35 8.89 -19.81
C GLY A 27 8.42 9.41 -18.37
N ARG A 28 9.54 9.18 -17.68
CA ARG A 28 9.82 9.79 -16.36
C ARG A 28 9.75 11.32 -16.41
N GLY A 29 10.18 11.92 -17.52
CA GLY A 29 10.09 13.37 -17.73
C GLY A 29 8.64 13.87 -17.74
N ASP A 30 7.80 13.25 -18.55
CA ASP A 30 6.38 13.59 -18.66
C ASP A 30 5.63 13.37 -17.36
N ALA A 31 5.92 12.26 -16.67
CA ALA A 31 5.38 11.96 -15.35
C ALA A 31 5.78 13.04 -14.32
N ARG A 32 7.04 13.50 -14.34
CA ARG A 32 7.55 14.53 -13.44
C ARG A 32 6.88 15.88 -13.70
N ASP A 33 6.73 16.25 -14.95
CA ASP A 33 6.16 17.55 -15.32
C ASP A 33 4.65 17.58 -15.00
N ALA A 34 3.94 16.47 -15.25
CA ALA A 34 2.57 16.29 -14.77
C ALA A 34 2.50 16.35 -13.24
N TYR A 35 3.34 15.61 -12.52
CA TYR A 35 3.37 15.62 -11.06
C TYR A 35 3.60 17.04 -10.50
N ARG A 36 4.59 17.76 -11.04
CA ARG A 36 4.87 19.16 -10.67
C ARG A 36 3.65 20.05 -10.85
N LYS A 37 2.91 19.91 -11.96
CA LYS A 37 1.70 20.69 -12.21
C LYS A 37 0.67 20.50 -11.10
N HIS A 38 0.47 19.28 -10.61
CA HIS A 38 -0.47 19.01 -9.52
C HIS A 38 0.02 19.56 -8.18
N ILE A 39 1.30 19.41 -7.85
CA ILE A 39 1.88 20.01 -6.64
C ILE A 39 1.72 21.54 -6.65
N LEU A 40 2.00 22.20 -7.78
CA LEU A 40 1.81 23.65 -7.93
C LEU A 40 0.33 24.06 -7.84
N ALA A 41 -0.60 23.15 -8.17
CA ALA A 41 -2.04 23.36 -8.01
C ALA A 41 -2.53 23.10 -6.56
N GLY A 42 -1.63 22.78 -5.62
CA GLY A 42 -1.96 22.54 -4.22
C GLY A 42 -2.27 21.09 -3.87
N ALA A 43 -2.02 20.14 -4.78
CA ALA A 43 -2.12 18.72 -4.44
C ALA A 43 -1.04 18.32 -3.43
N LEU A 44 -1.41 17.51 -2.43
CA LEU A 44 -0.46 16.98 -1.47
C LEU A 44 0.34 15.83 -2.12
N PRO A 45 1.69 15.81 -1.98
CA PRO A 45 2.52 14.71 -2.46
C PRO A 45 2.04 13.33 -1.99
N GLN A 46 1.63 13.25 -0.73
CA GLN A 46 1.19 12.03 -0.08
C GLN A 46 -0.07 11.45 -0.72
N ASP A 47 -1.05 12.30 -1.05
CA ASP A 47 -2.30 11.86 -1.68
C ASP A 47 -2.05 11.24 -3.06
N ILE A 48 -1.10 11.81 -3.81
CA ILE A 48 -0.69 11.25 -5.10
C ILE A 48 -0.03 9.88 -4.93
N ILE A 49 0.85 9.73 -3.94
CA ILE A 49 1.57 8.49 -3.66
C ILE A 49 0.61 7.40 -3.18
N ASP A 50 -0.27 7.72 -2.24
CA ASP A 50 -1.25 6.78 -1.69
C ASP A 50 -2.29 6.38 -2.73
N GLY A 51 -2.76 7.33 -3.53
CA GLY A 51 -3.63 7.04 -4.67
C GLY A 51 -2.97 6.09 -5.67
N ALA A 52 -1.67 6.26 -5.95
CA ALA A 52 -0.95 5.37 -6.86
C ALA A 52 -0.79 3.95 -6.27
N ARG A 53 -0.50 3.85 -4.97
CA ARG A 53 -0.40 2.55 -4.26
C ARG A 53 -1.73 1.81 -4.30
N ALA A 54 -2.82 2.47 -3.93
CA ALA A 54 -4.15 1.87 -3.92
C ALA A 54 -4.56 1.41 -5.32
N PHE A 55 -4.39 2.29 -6.32
CA PHE A 55 -4.74 2.01 -7.71
C PHE A 55 -4.02 0.77 -8.24
N LEU A 56 -2.70 0.68 -8.04
CA LEU A 56 -1.90 -0.43 -8.56
C LEU A 56 -2.10 -1.72 -7.77
N ARG A 57 -2.36 -1.65 -6.46
CA ARG A 57 -2.65 -2.81 -5.62
C ARG A 57 -3.99 -3.45 -5.96
N ASP A 58 -5.01 -2.63 -6.18
CA ASP A 58 -6.38 -3.10 -6.40
C ASP A 58 -6.65 -3.47 -7.87
N MET A 59 -5.70 -3.18 -8.77
CA MET A 59 -5.81 -3.53 -10.19
C MET A 59 -5.60 -5.05 -10.40
N PRO A 60 -6.59 -5.78 -10.94
CA PRO A 60 -6.44 -7.20 -11.22
C PRO A 60 -5.44 -7.44 -12.36
N GLU A 61 -4.75 -8.59 -12.34
CA GLU A 61 -3.65 -8.91 -13.27
C GLU A 61 -4.03 -8.74 -14.75
N ARG A 62 -5.24 -9.20 -15.11
CA ARG A 62 -5.78 -9.07 -16.47
C ARG A 62 -5.89 -7.63 -16.96
N ASP A 63 -6.09 -6.69 -16.04
CA ASP A 63 -6.34 -5.28 -16.35
C ASP A 63 -5.05 -4.43 -16.24
N LYS A 64 -3.94 -5.01 -15.74
CA LYS A 64 -2.63 -4.33 -15.70
C LYS A 64 -2.14 -3.92 -17.10
N ALA A 65 -2.52 -4.68 -18.13
CA ALA A 65 -2.25 -4.35 -19.53
C ALA A 65 -2.96 -3.08 -20.01
N TYR A 66 -3.91 -2.53 -19.24
CA TYR A 66 -4.66 -1.30 -19.53
C TYR A 66 -4.33 -0.14 -18.57
N ILE A 67 -3.32 -0.29 -17.72
CA ILE A 67 -2.83 0.81 -16.87
C ILE A 67 -2.45 2.01 -17.76
N PRO A 68 -3.04 3.20 -17.56
CA PRO A 68 -2.71 4.39 -18.33
C PRO A 68 -1.26 4.84 -18.08
N LEU A 69 -0.73 5.73 -18.91
CA LEU A 69 0.56 6.38 -18.64
C LEU A 69 0.49 7.20 -17.35
N ALA A 70 1.59 7.30 -16.61
CA ALA A 70 1.64 8.04 -15.34
C ALA A 70 1.11 9.47 -15.50
N ALA A 71 1.57 10.18 -16.52
CA ALA A 71 1.13 11.54 -16.81
C ALA A 71 -0.38 11.62 -17.12
N SER A 72 -0.93 10.65 -17.85
CA SER A 72 -2.37 10.59 -18.15
C SER A 72 -3.21 10.29 -16.91
N TRP A 73 -2.71 9.43 -16.02
CA TRP A 73 -3.38 9.13 -14.76
C TRP A 73 -3.38 10.35 -13.82
N LEU A 74 -2.23 11.02 -13.68
CA LEU A 74 -2.09 12.25 -12.91
C LEU A 74 -3.02 13.36 -13.42
N ASN A 75 -3.02 13.63 -14.73
CA ASN A 75 -3.85 14.69 -15.33
C ASN A 75 -5.36 14.47 -15.17
N LYS A 76 -5.81 13.24 -14.93
CA LYS A 76 -7.22 12.93 -14.61
C LYS A 76 -7.55 13.14 -13.13
N CYS A 77 -6.59 13.58 -12.32
CA CYS A 77 -6.70 13.66 -10.86
C CYS A 77 -7.12 12.34 -10.20
N ALA A 78 -6.83 11.20 -10.86
CA ALA A 78 -7.32 9.89 -10.41
C ALA A 78 -6.86 9.56 -8.99
N TYR A 79 -5.69 10.07 -8.57
CA TYR A 79 -5.21 9.89 -7.20
C TYR A 79 -6.17 10.36 -6.11
N LEU A 80 -7.06 11.34 -6.37
CA LEU A 80 -8.01 11.82 -5.36
C LEU A 80 -8.99 10.73 -4.94
N ASP A 81 -9.59 10.03 -5.91
CA ASP A 81 -10.53 8.94 -5.66
C ASP A 81 -9.85 7.75 -4.95
N TRP A 82 -8.59 7.51 -5.27
CA TRP A 82 -7.82 6.39 -4.73
C TRP A 82 -7.16 6.69 -3.38
N ALA A 83 -6.84 7.96 -3.08
CA ALA A 83 -6.24 8.37 -1.83
C ALA A 83 -7.21 8.15 -0.65
N ASP A 84 -8.48 8.50 -0.82
CA ASP A 84 -9.50 8.26 0.21
C ASP A 84 -9.71 6.77 0.45
N LYS A 85 -9.69 5.97 -0.61
CA LYS A 85 -9.74 4.50 -0.50
C LYS A 85 -8.52 3.92 0.22
N GLU A 86 -7.32 4.47 0.01
CA GLU A 86 -6.12 4.06 0.75
C GLU A 86 -6.24 4.39 2.24
N ARG A 87 -6.72 5.60 2.58
CA ARG A 87 -6.93 6.01 3.98
C ARG A 87 -7.92 5.09 4.69
N GLU A 88 -9.04 4.75 4.03
CA GLU A 88 -9.99 3.77 4.57
C GLU A 88 -9.35 2.39 4.77
N TYR A 89 -8.55 1.94 3.80
CA TYR A 89 -7.86 0.65 3.89
C TYR A 89 -6.87 0.62 5.07
N GLN A 90 -6.06 1.67 5.23
CA GLN A 90 -5.13 1.81 6.34
C GLN A 90 -5.86 1.87 7.69
N ALA A 91 -6.97 2.60 7.78
CA ALA A 91 -7.81 2.64 8.98
C ALA A 91 -8.36 1.24 9.35
N ARG A 92 -8.79 0.45 8.35
CA ARG A 92 -9.23 -0.93 8.57
C ARG A 92 -8.10 -1.85 9.03
N LEU A 93 -6.89 -1.69 8.50
CA LEU A 93 -5.73 -2.46 8.95
C LEU A 93 -5.33 -2.12 10.39
N ALA A 94 -5.31 -0.83 10.74
CA ALA A 94 -5.04 -0.38 12.09
C ALA A 94 -6.07 -0.95 13.09
N ALA A 95 -7.37 -0.86 12.77
CA ALA A 95 -8.43 -1.44 13.59
C ALA A 95 -8.32 -2.98 13.72
N ARG A 96 -7.86 -3.67 12.67
CA ARG A 96 -7.57 -5.11 12.74
C ARG A 96 -6.39 -5.40 13.66
N ALA A 97 -5.33 -4.62 13.59
CA ALA A 97 -4.16 -4.79 14.45
C ALA A 97 -4.51 -4.62 15.93
N GLU A 98 -5.37 -3.65 16.26
CA GLU A 98 -5.87 -3.44 17.63
C GLU A 98 -6.73 -4.61 18.14
N ASN A 99 -7.45 -5.30 17.25
CA ASN A 99 -8.37 -6.39 17.61
C ASN A 99 -7.68 -7.78 17.70
N VAL A 100 -6.38 -7.87 17.43
CA VAL A 100 -5.62 -9.13 17.62
C VAL A 100 -5.21 -9.24 19.08
N VAL A 101 -5.99 -9.98 19.87
CA VAL A 101 -5.57 -10.42 21.21
C VAL A 101 -4.49 -11.49 21.05
N GLN A 102 -3.25 -11.16 21.44
CA GLN A 102 -2.18 -12.13 21.59
C GLN A 102 -2.59 -13.15 22.66
N MET A 103 -3.06 -14.33 22.24
CA MET A 103 -3.32 -15.44 23.17
C MET A 103 -2.00 -15.80 23.85
N LYS A 104 -1.95 -15.66 25.18
CA LYS A 104 -0.80 -16.15 25.95
C LYS A 104 -0.68 -17.66 25.70
N PRO A 105 0.51 -18.17 25.36
CA PRO A 105 0.70 -19.61 25.23
C PRO A 105 0.35 -20.26 26.57
N ILE A 106 -0.56 -21.24 26.56
CA ILE A 106 -0.93 -21.99 27.75
C ILE A 106 0.25 -22.90 28.09
N SER A 107 1.15 -22.45 28.97
CA SER A 107 2.37 -23.20 29.33
C SER A 107 2.08 -24.52 30.06
N ASN A 108 0.90 -24.65 30.66
CA ASN A 108 0.52 -25.78 31.51
C ASN A 108 -0.65 -26.60 30.96
N TYR A 109 -0.86 -26.60 29.63
CA TYR A 109 -1.92 -27.42 29.06
C TYR A 109 -1.54 -28.91 29.18
N LYS A 110 -2.17 -29.61 30.14
CA LYS A 110 -2.10 -31.07 30.22
C LYS A 110 -3.26 -31.68 29.43
N PRO A 111 -3.00 -32.39 28.33
CA PRO A 111 -4.05 -33.09 27.59
C PRO A 111 -4.71 -34.16 28.47
N LYS A 112 -5.99 -34.42 28.22
CA LYS A 112 -6.86 -35.24 29.07
C LYS A 112 -6.29 -36.63 29.41
N PHE A 113 -5.63 -37.28 28.44
CA PHE A 113 -5.00 -38.58 28.65
C PHE A 113 -3.88 -38.56 29.71
N LEU A 114 -3.09 -37.47 29.78
CA LEU A 114 -2.02 -37.30 30.76
C LEU A 114 -2.58 -37.11 32.17
N GLN A 115 -3.74 -36.45 32.29
CA GLN A 115 -4.46 -36.29 33.56
C GLN A 115 -5.02 -37.64 34.05
N GLU A 116 -5.63 -38.42 33.15
CA GLU A 116 -6.18 -39.74 33.45
C GLU A 116 -5.10 -40.74 33.86
N TRP A 117 -3.93 -40.69 33.21
CA TRP A 117 -2.78 -41.53 33.54
C TRP A 117 -2.14 -41.18 34.90
N GLU A 118 -1.97 -39.90 35.22
CA GLU A 118 -1.48 -39.46 36.53
C GLU A 118 -2.42 -39.86 37.67
N THR A 119 -3.73 -39.88 37.40
CA THR A 119 -4.76 -40.28 38.37
C THR A 119 -4.69 -41.80 38.65
N GLN A 120 -4.61 -42.62 37.60
CA GLN A 120 -4.45 -44.07 37.74
C GLN A 120 -3.17 -44.48 38.51
N LYS A 121 -2.08 -43.72 38.35
CA LYS A 121 -0.83 -43.97 39.09
C LYS A 121 -0.87 -43.56 40.57
N ARG A 122 -1.83 -42.75 41.00
CA ARG A 122 -2.00 -42.35 42.40
C ARG A 122 -2.94 -43.26 43.18
N GLU A 123 -3.84 -43.94 42.48
CA GLU A 123 -4.87 -44.81 43.07
C GLU A 123 -4.47 -46.29 43.13
N GLY A 124 -3.32 -46.67 42.56
CA GLY A 124 -2.71 -48.01 42.66
C GLY A 124 -1.39 -47.99 43.42
#